data_AF-A0A4S3PUD8-F1
#
_entry.id   AF-A0A4S3PUD8-F1
#
_cell.length_a   1.000
_cell.length_b   1.000
_cell.length_c   1.000
_cell.angle_alpha   90.00
_cell.angle_beta   90.00
_cell.angle_gamma   90.00
#
_symmetry.space_group_name_H-M   'P 1'
#
loop_
_entity.id
_entity.type
_entity.pdbx_description
1 polymer ?
#
loop_
_entity_poly.entity_id
_entity_poly.type
_entity_poly.pdbx_seq_one_letter_code
_entity_poly.pdbx_strand_id
1 'polypeptide(L)'
;MWNLTKQAKEKFSTCNTLPIHESDEDWEFSLKQAEEEGEDLISRLKEELEEAKDVLLQILPDRFIPYVKNGTLNQPTLPKSVRDDYLQWMREADKEFEHILDAAHEQTANAVTFLSKEVQDVFEESLHDSSIDRIVRKGDTLHLYINTDGGFSTKALIQFTFENVLAEEFEVPLEVGHWIVYYELQKTEDGFAFRVLFDGPDSEWTIFMRNLDACYYYRPALYTSLHHEEKLKETPFEDYLARLDPDDHYWLHTPHVTCAIQSISESITLENGKLEVTQNEVIVTIGNKCFTYDLEEVNPIQFIYTDVYEDPYAHLDEPLPMDEIEAAALCDNLELQVRAWNTMYANPLELAEIINRVMTKMTITEENEMMASVYANHFYNEGILTNDVIEKYCSLIE
;
A
#
# COMPACT_ATOMS: atom_id res chain seq x y z
N MET A 1 21.50 9.35 14.88
CA MET A 1 20.69 10.52 14.49
C MET A 1 19.67 9.97 13.52
N TRP A 2 18.40 10.32 13.67
CA TRP A 2 17.33 9.81 12.80
C TRP A 2 17.30 10.61 11.51
N ASN A 3 17.12 9.93 10.38
CA ASN A 3 16.85 10.59 9.11
C ASN A 3 15.39 11.02 9.11
N LEU A 4 14.51 10.08 9.43
CA LEU A 4 13.08 10.25 9.44
C LEU A 4 12.60 10.84 10.78
N THR A 5 11.90 11.96 10.70
CA THR A 5 11.34 12.66 11.87
C THR A 5 9.95 13.20 11.55
N LYS A 6 9.11 13.33 12.57
CA LYS A 6 7.80 14.00 12.42
C LYS A 6 7.94 15.40 11.83
N GLN A 7 8.95 16.17 12.25
CA GLN A 7 9.21 17.51 11.72
C GLN A 7 9.50 17.51 10.20
N ALA A 8 10.24 16.51 9.70
CA ALA A 8 10.50 16.38 8.27
C ALA A 8 9.22 16.06 7.49
N LYS A 9 8.39 15.13 8.01
CA LYS A 9 7.06 14.82 7.48
C LYS A 9 6.17 16.07 7.46
N GLU A 10 6.06 16.79 8.57
CA GLU A 10 5.27 18.03 8.67
C GLU A 10 5.75 19.10 7.67
N LYS A 11 7.07 19.28 7.52
CA LYS A 11 7.62 20.20 6.51
C LYS A 11 7.19 19.80 5.09
N PHE A 12 7.29 18.52 4.76
CA PHE A 12 6.86 18.00 3.46
C PHE A 12 5.35 18.21 3.24
N SER A 13 4.50 17.83 4.20
CA SER A 13 3.04 17.99 4.12
C SER A 13 2.62 19.46 4.03
N THR A 14 3.32 20.36 4.75
CA THR A 14 3.03 21.80 4.71
C THR A 14 3.40 22.41 3.35
N CYS A 15 4.54 22.03 2.76
CA CYS A 15 4.90 22.42 1.40
C CYS A 15 3.87 21.94 0.35
N ASN A 16 3.25 20.79 0.59
CA ASN A 16 2.24 20.19 -0.27
C ASN A 16 0.78 20.51 0.10
N THR A 17 0.55 21.49 0.98
CA THR A 17 -0.81 21.84 1.45
C THR A 17 -1.71 22.43 0.36
N LEU A 18 -1.13 23.07 -0.66
CA LEU A 18 -1.89 23.64 -1.77
C LEU A 18 -1.29 23.23 -3.12
N PRO A 19 -1.60 22.02 -3.62
CA PRO A 19 -1.26 21.64 -4.98
C PRO A 19 -2.04 22.51 -5.97
N ILE A 20 -1.41 22.79 -7.12
CA ILE A 20 -2.03 23.56 -8.21
C ILE A 20 -1.83 22.81 -9.52
N HIS A 21 -2.75 22.97 -10.47
CA HIS A 21 -2.63 22.38 -11.80
C HIS A 21 -1.27 22.70 -12.43
N GLU A 22 -0.62 21.68 -12.99
CA GLU A 22 0.79 21.77 -13.38
C GLU A 22 0.96 22.37 -14.77
N SER A 23 -0.01 22.15 -15.66
CA SER A 23 0.03 22.55 -17.05
C SER A 23 -1.15 23.44 -17.48
N ASP A 24 -1.07 24.01 -18.68
CA ASP A 24 -2.19 24.73 -19.28
C ASP A 24 -3.29 23.74 -19.74
N GLU A 25 -2.89 22.52 -20.11
CA GLU A 25 -3.80 21.44 -20.53
C GLU A 25 -4.61 20.92 -19.34
N ASP A 26 -3.97 20.76 -18.17
CA ASP A 26 -4.65 20.37 -16.92
C ASP A 26 -5.74 21.39 -16.57
N TRP A 27 -5.44 22.69 -16.70
CA TRP A 27 -6.42 23.75 -16.46
C TRP A 27 -7.60 23.68 -17.45
N GLU A 28 -7.31 23.49 -18.75
CA GLU A 28 -8.36 23.37 -19.76
C GLU A 28 -9.26 22.16 -19.49
N PHE A 29 -8.67 21.03 -19.10
CA PHE A 29 -9.39 19.81 -18.75
C PHE A 29 -10.28 20.02 -17.51
N SER A 30 -9.72 20.48 -16.40
CA SER A 30 -10.45 20.64 -15.15
C SER A 30 -11.56 21.68 -15.25
N LEU A 31 -11.35 22.77 -16.02
CA LEU A 31 -12.41 23.76 -16.28
C LEU A 31 -13.56 23.17 -17.10
N LYS A 32 -13.24 22.34 -18.10
CA LYS A 32 -14.25 21.67 -18.92
C LYS A 32 -15.05 20.66 -18.10
N GLN A 33 -14.37 19.84 -17.28
CA GLN A 33 -15.03 18.89 -16.39
C GLN A 33 -15.97 19.58 -15.41
N ALA A 34 -15.51 20.67 -14.77
CA ALA A 34 -16.34 21.46 -13.87
C ALA A 34 -17.58 22.04 -14.58
N GLU A 35 -17.46 22.48 -15.83
CA GLU A 35 -18.62 22.93 -16.62
C GLU A 35 -19.61 21.79 -16.91
N GLU A 36 -19.11 20.59 -17.24
CA GLU A 36 -19.91 19.39 -17.50
C GLU A 36 -20.67 18.92 -16.24
N GLU A 37 -20.03 18.99 -15.08
CA GLU A 37 -20.59 18.58 -13.79
C GLU A 37 -21.41 19.68 -13.09
N GLY A 38 -21.37 20.92 -13.61
CA GLY A 38 -22.05 22.08 -13.03
C GLY A 38 -21.40 22.58 -11.73
N GLU A 39 -20.10 22.34 -11.56
CA GLU A 39 -19.29 22.72 -10.40
C GLU A 39 -18.73 24.15 -10.56
N ASP A 40 -18.73 24.93 -9.48
CA ASP A 40 -18.02 26.22 -9.43
C ASP A 40 -16.57 26.02 -8.93
N LEU A 41 -15.72 25.51 -9.83
CA LEU A 41 -14.31 25.23 -9.56
C LEU A 41 -13.56 26.46 -9.03
N ILE A 42 -13.84 27.65 -9.56
CA ILE A 42 -13.15 28.89 -9.17
C ILE A 42 -13.47 29.25 -7.71
N SER A 43 -14.72 29.11 -7.30
CA SER A 43 -15.10 29.35 -5.90
C SER A 43 -14.52 28.30 -4.98
N ARG A 44 -14.54 27.00 -5.35
CA ARG A 44 -13.91 25.93 -4.57
C ARG A 44 -12.43 26.20 -4.33
N LEU A 45 -11.67 26.52 -5.38
CA LEU A 45 -10.24 26.82 -5.27
C LEU A 45 -9.98 28.03 -4.34
N LYS A 46 -10.85 29.04 -4.33
CA LYS A 46 -10.71 30.17 -3.40
C LYS A 46 -10.93 29.76 -1.96
N GLU A 47 -11.87 28.86 -1.70
CA GLU A 47 -12.13 28.31 -0.37
C GLU A 47 -10.90 27.51 0.10
N GLU A 48 -10.36 26.61 -0.74
CA GLU A 48 -9.13 25.86 -0.45
C GLU A 48 -7.93 26.77 -0.13
N LEU A 49 -7.73 27.84 -0.92
CA LEU A 49 -6.66 28.80 -0.65
C LEU A 49 -6.89 29.59 0.64
N GLU A 50 -8.14 29.92 0.98
CA GLU A 50 -8.45 30.61 2.24
C GLU A 50 -8.24 29.69 3.45
N GLU A 51 -8.58 28.41 3.34
CA GLU A 51 -8.33 27.40 4.38
C GLU A 51 -6.82 27.19 4.61
N ALA A 52 -6.03 27.09 3.54
CA ALA A 52 -4.59 26.91 3.62
C ALA A 52 -3.81 28.19 3.96
N LYS A 53 -4.45 29.36 3.88
CA LYS A 53 -3.80 30.68 3.90
C LYS A 53 -2.86 30.92 5.07
N ASP A 54 -3.32 30.62 6.28
CA ASP A 54 -2.55 30.91 7.51
C ASP A 54 -1.28 30.04 7.59
N VAL A 55 -1.33 28.82 7.05
CA VAL A 55 -0.17 27.92 6.93
C VAL A 55 0.77 28.43 5.85
N LEU A 56 0.24 28.73 4.67
CA LEU A 56 1.02 29.21 3.52
C LEU A 56 1.78 30.50 3.82
N LEU A 57 1.17 31.44 4.55
CA LEU A 57 1.82 32.70 4.95
C LEU A 57 3.03 32.51 5.88
N GLN A 58 3.16 31.35 6.53
CA GLN A 58 4.28 31.04 7.43
C GLN A 58 5.43 30.34 6.72
N ILE A 59 5.14 29.56 5.68
CA ILE A 59 6.12 28.68 5.04
C ILE A 59 6.58 29.17 3.66
N LEU A 60 5.73 29.92 2.95
CA LEU A 60 6.02 30.30 1.57
C LEU A 60 7.11 31.37 1.49
N PRO A 61 8.01 31.27 0.51
CA PRO A 61 8.88 32.38 0.14
C PRO A 61 8.10 33.68 -0.10
N ASP A 62 8.67 34.82 0.33
CA ASP A 62 8.06 36.15 0.24
C ASP A 62 7.51 36.51 -1.16
N ARG A 63 8.11 35.95 -2.22
CA ARG A 63 7.68 36.16 -3.61
C ARG A 63 6.27 35.64 -3.92
N PHE A 64 5.76 34.65 -3.18
CA PHE A 64 4.42 34.10 -3.39
C PHE A 64 3.34 34.77 -2.53
N ILE A 65 3.74 35.46 -1.45
CA ILE A 65 2.83 36.09 -0.48
C ILE A 65 1.81 37.06 -1.11
N PRO A 66 2.15 37.88 -2.13
CA PRO A 66 1.15 38.70 -2.81
C PRO A 66 -0.01 37.90 -3.43
N TYR A 67 0.28 36.72 -3.97
CA TYR A 67 -0.68 35.84 -4.65
C TYR A 67 -1.56 35.07 -3.67
N VAL A 68 -1.06 34.77 -2.47
CA VAL A 68 -1.88 34.27 -1.36
C VAL A 68 -2.85 35.35 -0.89
N LYS A 69 -2.34 36.56 -0.63
CA LYS A 69 -3.15 37.66 -0.06
C LYS A 69 -4.26 38.15 -0.97
N ASN A 70 -4.05 38.09 -2.30
CA ASN A 70 -5.05 38.52 -3.27
C ASN A 70 -5.93 37.35 -3.79
N GLY A 71 -5.72 36.12 -3.29
CA GLY A 71 -6.53 34.96 -3.64
C GLY A 71 -6.28 34.40 -5.04
N THR A 72 -5.08 34.58 -5.62
CA THR A 72 -4.78 34.17 -7.00
C THR A 72 -3.79 33.02 -7.14
N LEU A 73 -3.18 32.54 -6.05
CA LEU A 73 -2.11 31.53 -6.09
C LEU A 73 -2.52 30.19 -6.74
N ASN A 74 -3.76 29.74 -6.58
CA ASN A 74 -4.26 28.51 -7.19
C ASN A 74 -5.35 28.78 -8.26
N GLN A 75 -5.27 29.93 -8.93
CA GLN A 75 -6.26 30.33 -9.92
C GLN A 75 -5.70 30.23 -11.34
N PRO A 76 -6.54 30.01 -12.38
CA PRO A 76 -6.08 29.98 -13.78
C PRO A 76 -5.55 31.34 -14.25
N THR A 77 -5.82 32.40 -13.50
CA THR A 77 -5.29 33.75 -13.75
C THR A 77 -3.87 33.96 -13.22
N LEU A 78 -3.30 32.98 -12.51
CA LEU A 78 -1.92 33.04 -12.05
C LEU A 78 -0.98 33.14 -13.26
N PRO A 79 -0.04 34.11 -13.29
CA PRO A 79 0.93 34.18 -14.38
C PRO A 79 1.76 32.89 -14.47
N LYS A 80 1.91 32.33 -15.68
CA LYS A 80 2.66 31.09 -15.93
C LYS A 80 4.04 31.05 -15.27
N SER A 81 4.81 32.14 -15.36
CA SER A 81 6.14 32.21 -14.72
C SER A 81 6.10 32.08 -13.19
N VAL A 82 5.00 32.48 -12.55
CA VAL A 82 4.80 32.36 -11.09
C VAL A 82 4.34 30.95 -10.75
N ARG A 83 3.45 30.37 -11.57
CA ARG A 83 3.03 28.97 -11.47
C ARG A 83 4.24 28.04 -11.52
N ASP A 84 5.06 28.18 -12.55
CA ASP A 84 6.22 27.32 -12.79
C ASP A 84 7.26 27.46 -11.64
N ASP A 85 7.45 28.67 -11.09
CA ASP A 85 8.31 28.92 -9.91
C ASP A 85 7.75 28.26 -8.64
N TYR A 86 6.43 28.33 -8.43
CA TYR A 86 5.76 27.69 -7.30
C TYR A 86 5.87 26.16 -7.37
N LEU A 87 5.58 25.57 -8.53
CA LEU A 87 5.71 24.14 -8.78
C LEU A 87 7.16 23.67 -8.61
N GLN A 88 8.13 24.47 -9.08
CA GLN A 88 9.54 24.16 -8.87
C GLN A 88 9.92 24.17 -7.38
N TRP A 89 9.41 25.14 -6.61
CA TRP A 89 9.63 25.19 -5.17
C TRP A 89 9.02 23.98 -4.44
N MET A 90 7.82 23.54 -4.82
CA MET A 90 7.21 22.31 -4.27
C MET A 90 8.07 21.08 -4.61
N ARG A 91 8.43 20.89 -5.88
CA ARG A 91 9.26 19.77 -6.34
C ARG A 91 10.64 19.72 -5.67
N GLU A 92 11.21 20.87 -5.31
CA GLU A 92 12.45 20.92 -4.53
C GLU A 92 12.25 20.42 -3.10
N ALA A 93 11.12 20.75 -2.46
CA ALA A 93 10.77 20.21 -1.14
C ALA A 93 10.50 18.71 -1.20
N ASP A 94 9.83 18.22 -2.25
CA ASP A 94 9.59 16.78 -2.46
C ASP A 94 10.92 16.03 -2.57
N LYS A 95 11.84 16.52 -3.42
CA LYS A 95 13.19 15.92 -3.56
C LYS A 95 13.99 15.91 -2.26
N GLU A 96 13.84 16.93 -1.42
CA GLU A 96 14.48 16.96 -0.11
C GLU A 96 13.94 15.84 0.79
N PHE A 97 12.62 15.63 0.77
CA PHE A 97 11.99 14.58 1.56
C PHE A 97 12.27 13.18 1.02
N GLU A 98 12.26 12.98 -0.29
CA GLU A 98 12.68 11.72 -0.93
C GLU A 98 14.10 11.33 -0.51
N HIS A 99 15.03 12.29 -0.46
CA HIS A 99 16.39 11.99 0.01
C HIS A 99 16.44 11.54 1.49
N ILE A 100 15.51 12.03 2.32
CA ILE A 100 15.36 11.58 3.71
C ILE A 100 14.82 10.16 3.74
N LEU A 101 13.82 9.85 2.90
CA LEU A 101 13.25 8.50 2.78
C LEU A 101 14.30 7.50 2.28
N ASP A 102 15.07 7.85 1.26
CA ASP A 102 16.20 7.05 0.76
C ASP A 102 17.20 6.73 1.86
N ALA A 103 17.62 7.76 2.62
CA ALA A 103 18.56 7.58 3.72
C ALA A 103 18.00 6.69 4.85
N ALA A 104 16.71 6.84 5.18
CA ALA A 104 16.03 6.00 6.16
C ALA A 104 15.89 4.54 5.67
N HIS A 105 15.59 4.35 4.38
CA HIS A 105 15.50 3.06 3.73
C HIS A 105 16.87 2.35 3.72
N GLU A 106 17.93 3.02 3.28
CA GLU A 106 19.29 2.47 3.30
C GLU A 106 19.73 2.08 4.72
N GLN A 107 19.41 2.92 5.71
CA GLN A 107 19.73 2.65 7.11
C GLN A 107 18.98 1.41 7.62
N THR A 108 17.70 1.29 7.29
CA THR A 108 16.86 0.12 7.60
C THR A 108 17.42 -1.14 6.93
N ALA A 109 17.69 -1.08 5.63
CA ALA A 109 18.26 -2.17 4.84
C ALA A 109 19.60 -2.66 5.44
N ASN A 110 20.46 -1.75 5.90
CA ASN A 110 21.69 -2.10 6.59
C ASN A 110 21.43 -2.77 7.95
N ALA A 111 20.49 -2.25 8.74
CA ALA A 111 20.19 -2.75 10.09
C ALA A 111 19.58 -4.17 10.06
N VAL A 112 18.69 -4.47 9.11
CA VAL A 112 18.01 -5.77 9.04
C VAL A 112 18.95 -6.93 8.71
N THR A 113 20.10 -6.67 8.09
CA THR A 113 21.12 -7.72 7.82
C THR A 113 21.68 -8.40 9.07
N PHE A 114 21.48 -7.78 10.25
CA PHE A 114 21.88 -8.31 11.55
C PHE A 114 20.76 -9.07 12.28
N LEU A 115 19.58 -9.18 11.68
CA LEU A 115 18.38 -9.81 12.26
C LEU A 115 18.06 -11.14 11.56
N SER A 116 17.07 -11.86 12.08
CA SER A 116 16.60 -13.13 11.52
C SER A 116 16.07 -12.97 10.09
N LYS A 117 15.94 -14.08 9.35
CA LYS A 117 15.44 -14.02 7.97
C LYS A 117 13.99 -13.55 7.96
N GLU A 118 13.21 -13.95 8.96
CA GLU A 118 11.82 -13.58 9.12
C GLU A 118 11.65 -12.06 9.30
N VAL A 119 12.56 -11.40 10.02
CA VAL A 119 12.56 -9.94 10.11
C VAL A 119 12.97 -9.31 8.78
N GLN A 120 14.00 -9.85 8.12
CA GLN A 120 14.40 -9.36 6.79
C GLN A 120 13.24 -9.45 5.80
N ASP A 121 12.52 -10.57 5.76
CA ASP A 121 11.37 -10.80 4.88
C ASP A 121 10.25 -9.78 5.12
N VAL A 122 10.02 -9.38 6.37
CA VAL A 122 9.06 -8.31 6.70
C VAL A 122 9.48 -6.97 6.11
N PHE A 123 10.77 -6.62 6.21
CA PHE A 123 11.30 -5.33 5.73
C PHE A 123 11.68 -5.33 4.24
N GLU A 124 11.61 -6.48 3.55
CA GLU A 124 11.67 -6.55 2.08
C GLU A 124 10.44 -5.89 1.42
N GLU A 125 9.34 -5.77 2.17
CA GLU A 125 8.10 -5.10 1.75
C GLU A 125 7.81 -3.88 2.65
N SER A 126 6.90 -3.02 2.20
CA SER A 126 6.57 -1.78 2.92
C SER A 126 5.52 -2.01 4.00
N LEU A 127 5.74 -1.40 5.17
CA LEU A 127 4.75 -1.30 6.26
C LEU A 127 3.82 -0.07 6.12
N HIS A 128 3.93 0.70 5.03
CA HIS A 128 3.06 1.85 4.78
C HIS A 128 1.58 1.43 4.74
N ASP A 129 0.71 2.27 5.30
CA ASP A 129 -0.74 2.05 5.47
C ASP A 129 -1.12 0.83 6.31
N SER A 130 -0.16 0.26 7.06
CA SER A 130 -0.45 -0.83 7.99
C SER A 130 -0.93 -0.27 9.33
N SER A 131 -1.80 -0.99 10.03
CA SER A 131 -2.37 -0.53 11.31
C SER A 131 -1.99 -1.44 12.47
N ILE A 132 -1.88 -0.88 13.67
CA ILE A 132 -1.69 -1.67 14.89
C ILE A 132 -3.00 -2.37 15.23
N ASP A 133 -3.02 -3.70 15.15
CA ASP A 133 -4.18 -4.52 15.50
C ASP A 133 -4.19 -4.89 16.99
N ARG A 134 -3.01 -5.18 17.56
CA ARG A 134 -2.90 -5.62 18.96
C ARG A 134 -1.56 -5.28 19.59
N ILE A 135 -1.59 -4.95 20.87
CA ILE A 135 -0.41 -4.62 21.69
C ILE A 135 -0.39 -5.53 22.91
N VAL A 136 0.68 -6.30 23.12
CA VAL A 136 0.84 -7.17 24.29
C VAL A 136 2.20 -6.94 24.94
N ARG A 137 2.20 -6.51 26.20
CA ARG A 137 3.43 -6.28 26.99
C ARG A 137 3.64 -7.40 28.01
N LYS A 138 4.84 -7.98 28.06
CA LYS A 138 5.21 -9.05 29.00
C LYS A 138 6.62 -8.82 29.53
N GLY A 139 6.73 -8.26 30.74
CA GLY A 139 8.02 -7.88 31.30
C GLY A 139 8.72 -6.88 30.38
N ASP A 140 9.95 -7.18 29.97
CA ASP A 140 10.77 -6.34 29.10
C ASP A 140 10.59 -6.67 27.61
N THR A 141 9.49 -7.36 27.25
CA THR A 141 9.16 -7.69 25.86
C THR A 141 7.85 -7.02 25.45
N LEU A 142 7.85 -6.40 24.26
CA LEU A 142 6.67 -5.89 23.59
C LEU A 142 6.36 -6.76 22.37
N HIS A 143 5.14 -7.27 22.28
CA HIS A 143 4.61 -7.86 21.05
C HIS A 143 3.65 -6.87 20.40
N LEU A 144 3.89 -6.59 19.12
CA LEU A 144 3.08 -5.69 18.32
C LEU A 144 2.55 -6.45 17.11
N TYR A 145 1.23 -6.50 16.98
CA TYR A 145 0.55 -7.14 15.86
C TYR A 145 0.11 -6.04 14.89
N ILE A 146 0.57 -6.14 13.66
CA ILE A 146 0.36 -5.19 12.58
C ILE A 146 -0.51 -5.87 11.54
N ASN A 147 -1.68 -5.29 11.28
CA ASN A 147 -2.52 -5.64 10.15
C ASN A 147 -2.08 -4.80 8.94
N THR A 148 -1.74 -5.47 7.86
CA THR A 148 -1.24 -4.88 6.62
C THR A 148 -2.30 -4.92 5.51
N ASP A 149 -3.53 -5.39 5.80
CA ASP A 149 -4.64 -5.35 4.85
C ASP A 149 -4.83 -3.91 4.34
N GLY A 150 -4.76 -3.71 3.02
CA GLY A 150 -4.86 -2.40 2.37
C GLY A 150 -3.53 -1.67 2.14
N GLY A 151 -2.42 -2.21 2.65
CA GLY A 151 -1.07 -1.70 2.40
C GLY A 151 -0.36 -2.37 1.22
N PHE A 152 0.96 -2.21 1.18
CA PHE A 152 1.84 -2.67 0.08
C PHE A 152 2.61 -3.97 0.41
N SER A 153 2.11 -4.76 1.35
CA SER A 153 2.73 -6.01 1.81
C SER A 153 1.88 -7.20 1.40
N THR A 154 2.53 -8.28 0.92
CA THR A 154 1.87 -9.56 0.64
C THR A 154 1.48 -10.27 1.92
N LYS A 155 2.26 -10.08 2.98
CA LYS A 155 1.96 -10.54 4.34
C LYS A 155 0.74 -9.75 4.82
N ALA A 156 -0.19 -10.41 5.49
CA ALA A 156 -1.48 -9.86 5.95
C ALA A 156 -1.48 -9.52 7.46
N LEU A 157 -0.70 -10.29 8.24
CA LEU A 157 -0.54 -10.05 9.66
C LEU A 157 0.93 -10.25 10.03
N ILE A 158 1.52 -9.25 10.65
CA ILE A 158 2.91 -9.29 11.13
C ILE A 158 2.88 -9.16 12.66
N GLN A 159 3.59 -10.04 13.36
CA GLN A 159 3.84 -9.91 14.79
C GLN A 159 5.31 -9.57 15.01
N PHE A 160 5.61 -8.33 15.36
CA PHE A 160 6.91 -7.97 15.90
C PHE A 160 7.04 -8.36 17.36
N THR A 161 8.20 -8.87 17.73
CA THR A 161 8.59 -9.15 19.12
C THR A 161 9.85 -8.36 19.43
N PHE A 162 9.70 -7.27 20.16
CA PHE A 162 10.79 -6.42 20.64
C PHE A 162 11.30 -6.98 21.96
N GLU A 163 12.49 -7.56 21.97
CA GLU A 163 13.03 -8.28 23.12
C GLU A 163 14.02 -7.45 23.93
N ASN A 164 13.88 -7.50 25.25
CA ASN A 164 14.70 -6.74 26.20
C ASN A 164 14.69 -5.24 25.85
N VAL A 165 13.49 -4.66 25.88
CA VAL A 165 13.25 -3.24 25.64
C VAL A 165 14.07 -2.42 26.65
N LEU A 166 14.90 -1.53 26.12
CA LEU A 166 15.82 -0.68 26.87
C LEU A 166 15.19 0.66 27.22
N ALA A 167 14.44 1.23 26.28
CA ALA A 167 13.74 2.49 26.41
C ALA A 167 12.65 2.61 25.33
N GLU A 168 11.65 3.44 25.61
CA GLU A 168 10.63 3.85 24.64
C GLU A 168 10.41 5.36 24.77
N GLU A 169 10.28 6.02 23.64
CA GLU A 169 9.99 7.44 23.51
C GLU A 169 8.63 7.58 22.81
N PHE A 170 7.73 8.32 23.46
CA PHE A 170 6.36 8.53 23.00
C PHE A 170 6.08 10.02 22.95
N GLU A 171 5.57 10.50 21.82
CA GLU A 171 4.83 11.76 21.79
C GLU A 171 3.41 11.56 22.33
N VAL A 172 2.77 10.48 21.89
CA VAL A 172 1.47 10.01 22.36
C VAL A 172 1.56 8.51 22.70
N PRO A 173 0.72 8.00 23.63
CA PRO A 173 0.68 6.57 23.92
C PRO A 173 0.42 5.74 22.66
N LEU A 174 1.09 4.58 22.55
CA LEU A 174 0.83 3.62 21.49
C LEU A 174 -0.54 2.96 21.69
N GLU A 175 -1.41 3.06 20.69
CA GLU A 175 -2.78 2.52 20.75
C GLU A 175 -3.10 1.64 19.53
N VAL A 176 -4.09 0.77 19.70
CA VAL A 176 -4.66 -0.02 18.59
C VAL A 176 -5.34 0.95 17.61
N GLY A 177 -5.15 0.71 16.33
CA GLY A 177 -5.68 1.52 15.25
C GLY A 177 -4.77 2.65 14.77
N HIS A 178 -3.57 2.84 15.34
CA HIS A 178 -2.58 3.77 14.77
C HIS A 178 -2.07 3.24 13.43
N TRP A 179 -1.95 4.12 12.43
CA TRP A 179 -1.54 3.79 11.06
C TRP A 179 -0.07 4.11 10.85
N ILE A 180 0.71 3.15 10.40
CA ILE A 180 2.14 3.28 10.08
C ILE A 180 2.24 3.95 8.72
N VAL A 181 2.87 5.13 8.67
CA VAL A 181 3.16 5.82 7.41
C VAL A 181 4.62 5.64 7.04
N TYR A 182 5.51 5.99 7.95
CA TYR A 182 6.95 5.88 7.71
C TYR A 182 7.65 5.21 8.88
N TYR A 183 8.79 4.59 8.62
CA TYR A 183 9.58 3.94 9.63
C TYR A 183 11.07 3.96 9.30
N GLU A 184 11.89 3.81 10.34
CA GLU A 184 13.33 3.69 10.22
C GLU A 184 13.84 2.70 11.28
N LEU A 185 14.66 1.73 10.87
CA LEU A 185 15.36 0.82 11.78
C LEU A 185 16.86 1.13 11.78
N GLN A 186 17.44 1.25 12.97
CA GLN A 186 18.88 1.48 13.14
C GLN A 186 19.51 0.37 13.99
N LYS A 187 20.69 -0.12 13.58
CA LYS A 187 21.57 -0.89 14.46
C LYS A 187 22.28 0.07 15.43
N THR A 188 22.23 -0.23 16.72
CA THR A 188 22.93 0.54 17.77
C THR A 188 24.07 -0.30 18.39
N GLU A 189 24.85 0.27 19.30
CA GLU A 189 25.87 -0.50 20.03
C GLU A 189 25.24 -1.59 20.91
N ASP A 190 24.11 -1.29 21.56
CA ASP A 190 23.45 -2.18 22.54
C ASP A 190 22.35 -3.08 21.96
N GLY A 191 22.01 -2.91 20.67
CA GLY A 191 20.93 -3.64 20.03
C GLY A 191 20.44 -2.91 18.78
N PHE A 192 19.17 -2.52 18.79
CA PHE A 192 18.46 -1.89 17.70
C PHE A 192 17.57 -0.76 18.22
N ALA A 193 17.22 0.16 17.33
CA ALA A 193 16.23 1.18 17.56
C ALA A 193 15.27 1.22 16.37
N PHE A 194 13.98 1.20 16.64
CA PHE A 194 12.94 1.27 15.62
C PHE A 194 12.09 2.52 15.85
N ARG A 195 11.98 3.34 14.81
CA ARG A 195 11.16 4.55 14.81
C ARG A 195 10.01 4.38 13.83
N VAL A 196 8.85 4.84 14.26
CA VAL A 196 7.62 4.84 13.46
C VAL A 196 6.98 6.22 13.53
N LEU A 197 6.60 6.74 12.35
CA LEU A 197 5.72 7.89 12.22
C LEU A 197 4.33 7.38 11.91
N PHE A 198 3.38 7.72 12.78
CA PHE A 198 2.00 7.33 12.63
C PHE A 198 1.16 8.42 11.94
N ASP A 199 0.01 8.00 11.43
CA ASP A 199 -1.14 8.85 11.15
C ASP A 199 -2.37 8.33 11.91
N GLY A 200 -3.29 9.24 12.24
CA GLY A 200 -4.49 8.94 13.02
C GLY A 200 -4.20 8.38 14.44
N PRO A 201 -3.50 9.11 15.34
CA PRO A 201 -3.06 10.50 15.25
C PRO A 201 -1.62 10.67 14.74
N ASP A 202 -1.34 11.83 14.13
CA ASP A 202 0.01 12.20 13.69
C ASP A 202 0.98 12.29 14.88
N SER A 203 1.89 11.32 14.97
CA SER A 203 2.77 11.14 16.12
C SER A 203 4.04 10.35 15.82
N GLU A 204 5.07 10.57 16.64
CA GLU A 204 6.32 9.82 16.59
C GLU A 204 6.44 8.85 17.78
N TRP A 205 6.84 7.62 17.49
CA TRP A 205 7.21 6.60 18.49
C TRP A 205 8.58 6.03 18.16
N THR A 206 9.42 5.86 19.19
CA THR A 206 10.71 5.18 19.06
C THR A 206 10.87 4.14 20.17
N ILE A 207 11.28 2.94 19.81
CA ILE A 207 11.60 1.86 20.74
C ILE A 207 13.05 1.41 20.57
N PHE A 208 13.75 1.25 21.69
CA PHE A 208 15.10 0.70 21.75
C PHE A 208 15.04 -0.70 22.36
N MET A 209 15.63 -1.68 21.71
CA MET A 209 15.58 -3.08 22.12
C MET A 209 16.92 -3.78 21.87
N ARG A 210 17.19 -4.89 22.56
CA ARG A 210 18.40 -5.68 22.29
C ARG A 210 18.27 -6.51 21.02
N ASN A 211 17.08 -7.05 20.78
CA ASN A 211 16.77 -7.88 19.63
C ASN A 211 15.37 -7.58 19.12
N LEU A 212 15.17 -7.79 17.82
CA LEU A 212 13.88 -7.74 17.15
C LEU A 212 13.67 -9.09 16.48
N ASP A 213 12.50 -9.67 16.70
CA ASP A 213 12.06 -10.87 15.99
C ASP A 213 10.70 -10.60 15.33
N ALA A 214 10.36 -11.41 14.34
CA ALA A 214 9.09 -11.30 13.65
C ALA A 214 8.55 -12.69 13.27
N CYS A 215 7.23 -12.81 13.28
CA CYS A 215 6.54 -13.82 12.50
C CYS A 215 5.40 -13.15 11.71
N TYR A 216 4.97 -13.78 10.64
CA TYR A 216 3.94 -13.22 9.77
C TYR A 216 3.12 -14.30 9.11
N TYR A 217 1.97 -13.90 8.60
CA TYR A 217 0.97 -14.78 8.01
C TYR A 217 0.33 -14.11 6.81
N TYR A 218 -0.15 -14.91 5.87
CA TYR A 218 -0.83 -14.49 4.66
C TYR A 218 -2.34 -14.75 4.76
N ARG A 219 -3.09 -14.05 3.92
CA ARG A 219 -4.47 -14.44 3.61
C ARG A 219 -4.43 -15.61 2.62
N PRO A 220 -5.28 -16.65 2.78
CA PRO A 220 -5.50 -17.62 1.71
C PRO A 220 -5.92 -16.91 0.43
N ALA A 221 -5.48 -17.36 -0.76
CA ALA A 221 -5.81 -16.67 -2.01
C ALA A 221 -7.33 -16.44 -2.17
N LEU A 222 -8.13 -17.43 -1.76
CA LEU A 222 -9.59 -17.34 -1.76
C LEU A 222 -10.14 -16.15 -0.95
N TYR A 223 -9.53 -15.82 0.20
CA TYR A 223 -9.93 -14.66 1.00
C TYR A 223 -9.80 -13.39 0.18
N THR A 224 -8.64 -13.20 -0.43
CA THR A 224 -8.30 -11.99 -1.18
C THR A 224 -9.23 -11.81 -2.38
N SER A 225 -9.47 -12.89 -3.15
CA SER A 225 -10.42 -12.84 -4.26
C SER A 225 -11.83 -12.46 -3.81
N LEU A 226 -12.35 -13.09 -2.74
CA LEU A 226 -13.69 -12.78 -2.23
C LEU A 226 -13.79 -11.38 -1.64
N HIS A 227 -12.72 -10.88 -1.04
CA HIS A 227 -12.66 -9.52 -0.49
C HIS A 227 -12.72 -8.48 -1.61
N HIS A 228 -11.90 -8.63 -2.66
CA HIS A 228 -11.88 -7.72 -3.81
C HIS A 228 -13.15 -7.77 -4.65
N GLU A 229 -13.85 -8.91 -4.68
CA GLU A 229 -15.17 -9.04 -5.32
C GLU A 229 -16.33 -8.59 -4.44
N GLU A 230 -16.08 -8.06 -3.23
CA GLU A 230 -17.07 -7.69 -2.22
C GLU A 230 -18.01 -8.83 -1.77
N LYS A 231 -17.64 -10.09 -2.02
CA LYS A 231 -18.43 -11.29 -1.72
C LYS A 231 -18.10 -11.94 -0.37
N LEU A 232 -17.07 -11.46 0.32
CA LEU A 232 -16.62 -12.05 1.59
C LEU A 232 -17.74 -12.10 2.65
N LYS A 233 -18.57 -11.05 2.75
CA LYS A 233 -19.68 -10.97 3.71
C LYS A 233 -20.85 -11.89 3.34
N GLU A 234 -21.03 -12.17 2.05
CA GLU A 234 -22.12 -13.01 1.55
C GLU A 234 -21.76 -14.50 1.57
N THR A 235 -20.47 -14.82 1.66
CA THR A 235 -19.97 -16.19 1.64
C THR A 235 -20.19 -16.86 3.00
N PRO A 236 -20.98 -17.95 3.07
CA PRO A 236 -21.11 -18.72 4.30
C PRO A 236 -19.78 -19.30 4.75
N PHE A 237 -19.53 -19.34 6.05
CA PHE A 237 -18.26 -19.83 6.61
C PHE A 237 -17.95 -21.27 6.19
N GLU A 238 -18.95 -22.16 6.17
CA GLU A 238 -18.79 -23.54 5.74
C GLU A 238 -18.39 -23.65 4.26
N ASP A 239 -18.97 -22.82 3.40
CA ASP A 239 -18.65 -22.78 1.97
C ASP A 239 -17.22 -22.26 1.73
N TYR A 240 -16.78 -21.28 2.53
CA TYR A 240 -15.41 -20.79 2.51
C TYR A 240 -14.42 -21.90 2.88
N LEU A 241 -14.65 -22.58 4.01
CA LEU A 241 -13.78 -23.66 4.48
C LEU A 241 -13.71 -24.84 3.51
N ALA A 242 -14.83 -25.19 2.84
CA ALA A 242 -14.87 -26.27 1.87
C ALA A 242 -14.08 -25.99 0.58
N ARG A 243 -13.73 -24.72 0.33
CA ARG A 243 -12.99 -24.26 -0.85
C ARG A 243 -11.52 -23.95 -0.57
N LEU A 244 -11.09 -24.01 0.69
CA LEU A 244 -9.69 -23.91 1.07
C LEU A 244 -8.91 -25.12 0.55
N ASP A 245 -7.65 -24.92 0.17
CA ASP A 245 -6.77 -26.01 -0.23
C ASP A 245 -6.49 -26.90 0.99
N PRO A 246 -6.83 -28.21 0.95
CA PRO A 246 -6.64 -29.11 2.08
C PRO A 246 -5.17 -29.46 2.38
N ASP A 247 -4.25 -29.22 1.45
CA ASP A 247 -2.82 -29.49 1.61
C ASP A 247 -2.07 -28.33 2.30
N ASP A 248 -2.74 -27.20 2.46
CA ASP A 248 -2.20 -25.98 3.06
C ASP A 248 -2.26 -25.97 4.59
N HIS A 249 -1.39 -25.16 5.22
CA HIS A 249 -1.32 -25.05 6.68
C HIS A 249 -1.95 -23.75 7.19
N TYR A 250 -3.13 -23.90 7.78
CA TYR A 250 -3.91 -22.76 8.25
C TYR A 250 -3.67 -22.43 9.73
N TRP A 251 -3.84 -21.15 10.03
CA TRP A 251 -3.73 -20.57 11.35
C TRP A 251 -5.01 -19.82 11.70
N LEU A 252 -5.41 -19.94 12.95
CA LEU A 252 -6.47 -19.12 13.52
C LEU A 252 -5.84 -17.94 14.26
N HIS A 253 -6.17 -16.72 13.83
CA HIS A 253 -5.80 -15.49 14.51
C HIS A 253 -7.05 -14.73 14.94
N THR A 254 -7.18 -14.53 16.24
CA THR A 254 -8.22 -13.72 16.85
C THR A 254 -7.59 -12.65 17.76
N PRO A 255 -8.36 -11.66 18.23
CA PRO A 255 -7.88 -10.68 19.21
C PRO A 255 -7.28 -11.31 20.47
N HIS A 256 -7.63 -12.55 20.81
CA HIS A 256 -7.22 -13.21 22.06
C HIS A 256 -6.22 -14.35 21.88
N VAL A 257 -6.18 -14.99 20.70
CA VAL A 257 -5.34 -16.17 20.49
C VAL A 257 -4.84 -16.27 19.06
N THR A 258 -3.65 -16.84 18.94
CA THR A 258 -3.05 -17.31 17.69
C THR A 258 -2.72 -18.78 17.87
N CYS A 259 -3.19 -19.66 16.98
CA CYS A 259 -2.90 -21.09 17.03
C CYS A 259 -3.08 -21.77 15.68
N ALA A 260 -2.32 -22.84 15.44
CA ALA A 260 -2.45 -23.66 14.23
C ALA A 260 -3.80 -24.40 14.18
N ILE A 261 -4.37 -24.49 12.98
CA ILE A 261 -5.54 -25.30 12.68
C ILE A 261 -5.05 -26.71 12.31
N GLN A 262 -5.47 -27.71 13.08
CA GLN A 262 -5.06 -29.10 12.85
C GLN A 262 -5.91 -29.81 11.80
N SER A 263 -7.19 -29.45 11.72
CA SER A 263 -8.10 -30.03 10.73
C SER A 263 -9.32 -29.16 10.53
N ILE A 264 -9.74 -29.05 9.28
CA ILE A 264 -10.96 -28.37 8.84
C ILE A 264 -11.97 -29.46 8.44
N SER A 265 -13.14 -29.45 9.07
CA SER A 265 -14.25 -30.39 8.83
C SER A 265 -15.59 -29.69 9.12
N GLU A 266 -16.62 -30.41 9.59
CA GLU A 266 -17.84 -29.79 10.16
C GLU A 266 -17.54 -28.87 11.36
N SER A 267 -16.36 -29.01 11.97
CA SER A 267 -15.80 -28.07 12.95
C SER A 267 -14.28 -27.90 12.75
N ILE A 268 -13.74 -26.77 13.21
CA ILE A 268 -12.29 -26.50 13.16
C ILE A 268 -11.65 -27.03 14.46
N THR A 269 -10.71 -27.98 14.30
CA THR A 269 -9.87 -28.44 15.41
C THR A 269 -8.59 -27.63 15.44
N LEU A 270 -8.23 -27.12 16.62
CA LEU A 270 -7.05 -26.29 16.84
C LEU A 270 -6.03 -27.08 17.65
N GLU A 271 -4.74 -26.69 17.60
CA GLU A 271 -3.66 -27.40 18.29
C GLU A 271 -3.94 -27.75 19.76
N ASN A 272 -4.63 -26.85 20.46
CA ASN A 272 -5.02 -27.02 21.87
C ASN A 272 -6.49 -26.66 22.12
N GLY A 273 -7.36 -26.93 21.14
CA GLY A 273 -8.72 -26.45 21.22
C GLY A 273 -9.62 -26.73 20.03
N LYS A 274 -10.68 -25.92 19.93
CA LYS A 274 -11.63 -25.96 18.82
C LYS A 274 -12.25 -24.59 18.59
N LEU A 275 -12.69 -24.37 17.36
CA LEU A 275 -13.55 -23.27 16.98
C LEU A 275 -14.91 -23.85 16.55
N GLU A 276 -15.97 -23.30 17.15
CA GLU A 276 -17.35 -23.66 16.87
C GLU A 276 -18.10 -22.41 16.43
N VAL A 277 -18.80 -22.49 15.29
CA VAL A 277 -19.69 -21.43 14.83
C VAL A 277 -21.13 -21.83 15.13
N THR A 278 -21.84 -20.96 15.82
CA THR A 278 -23.26 -21.11 16.13
C THR A 278 -24.08 -20.15 15.25
N GLN A 279 -25.39 -20.01 15.51
CA GLN A 279 -26.23 -19.10 14.73
C GLN A 279 -25.79 -17.63 14.83
N ASN A 280 -25.26 -17.22 15.99
CA ASN A 280 -24.98 -15.81 16.27
C ASN A 280 -23.53 -15.56 16.72
N GLU A 281 -22.78 -16.60 17.08
CA GLU A 281 -21.50 -16.44 17.75
C GLU A 281 -20.46 -17.42 17.22
N VAL A 282 -19.20 -16.97 17.22
CA VAL A 282 -18.01 -17.81 17.07
C VAL A 282 -17.42 -18.06 18.45
N ILE A 283 -17.25 -19.32 18.82
CA ILE A 283 -16.73 -19.74 20.12
C ILE A 283 -15.39 -20.43 19.91
N VAL A 284 -14.33 -19.84 20.46
CA VAL A 284 -12.96 -20.37 20.41
C VAL A 284 -12.57 -20.86 21.80
N THR A 285 -12.40 -22.18 21.94
CA THR A 285 -11.98 -22.81 23.20
C THR A 285 -10.53 -23.25 23.09
N ILE A 286 -9.66 -22.76 23.96
CA ILE A 286 -8.23 -23.13 24.02
C ILE A 286 -7.88 -23.51 25.46
N GLY A 287 -7.57 -24.79 25.68
CA GLY A 287 -7.39 -25.35 27.02
C GLY A 287 -8.58 -25.06 27.93
N ASN A 288 -8.37 -24.28 28.98
CA ASN A 288 -9.42 -23.89 29.95
C ASN A 288 -10.01 -22.49 29.68
N LYS A 289 -9.62 -21.83 28.59
CA LYS A 289 -10.12 -20.50 28.22
C LYS A 289 -11.14 -20.63 27.09
N CYS A 290 -12.16 -19.78 27.14
CA CYS A 290 -13.20 -19.69 26.13
C CYS A 290 -13.33 -18.21 25.73
N PHE A 291 -13.35 -17.94 24.43
CA PHE A 291 -13.52 -16.62 23.84
C PHE A 291 -14.71 -16.68 22.89
N THR A 292 -15.61 -15.70 23.00
CA THR A 292 -16.83 -15.61 22.18
C THR A 292 -16.80 -14.31 21.39
N TYR A 293 -17.18 -14.38 20.11
CA TYR A 293 -17.26 -13.25 19.20
C TYR A 293 -18.63 -13.21 18.54
N ASP A 294 -19.23 -12.03 18.43
CA ASP A 294 -20.53 -11.84 17.80
C ASP A 294 -20.38 -11.82 16.27
N LEU A 295 -21.20 -12.60 15.56
CA LEU A 295 -21.22 -12.64 14.09
C LEU A 295 -21.78 -11.36 13.47
N GLU A 296 -22.51 -10.53 14.23
CA GLU A 296 -22.91 -9.18 13.78
C GLU A 296 -21.71 -8.22 13.73
N GLU A 297 -20.69 -8.46 14.54
CA GLU A 297 -19.49 -7.61 14.62
C GLU A 297 -18.31 -8.16 13.82
N VAL A 298 -18.20 -9.49 13.68
CA VAL A 298 -17.03 -10.13 13.08
C VAL A 298 -17.41 -11.23 12.09
N ASN A 299 -16.73 -11.25 10.94
CA ASN A 299 -16.80 -12.37 10.01
C ASN A 299 -15.74 -13.43 10.38
N PRO A 300 -16.12 -14.69 10.71
CA PRO A 300 -15.17 -15.74 11.11
C PRO A 300 -14.12 -16.06 10.04
N ILE A 301 -14.41 -15.78 8.77
CA ILE A 301 -13.45 -15.93 7.66
C ILE A 301 -12.20 -15.06 7.91
N GLN A 302 -12.36 -13.88 8.53
CA GLN A 302 -11.25 -12.96 8.83
C GLN A 302 -10.26 -13.50 9.84
N PHE A 303 -10.60 -14.58 10.56
CA PHE A 303 -9.68 -15.23 11.50
C PHE A 303 -8.80 -16.29 10.86
N ILE A 304 -9.01 -16.64 9.59
CA ILE A 304 -8.27 -17.69 8.90
C ILE A 304 -7.10 -17.08 8.12
N TYR A 305 -5.90 -17.58 8.42
CA TYR A 305 -4.65 -17.21 7.78
C TYR A 305 -3.89 -18.47 7.35
N THR A 306 -2.84 -18.32 6.57
CA THR A 306 -1.90 -19.39 6.18
C THR A 306 -0.46 -18.89 6.34
N ASP A 307 0.50 -19.80 6.48
CA ASP A 307 1.93 -19.46 6.44
C ASP A 307 2.55 -19.65 5.04
N VAL A 308 1.73 -20.01 4.06
CA VAL A 308 2.08 -20.12 2.64
C VAL A 308 1.52 -18.93 1.88
N TYR A 309 2.37 -18.25 1.09
CA TYR A 309 1.88 -17.24 0.17
C TYR A 309 1.34 -17.91 -1.08
N GLU A 310 0.07 -17.62 -1.40
CA GLU A 310 -0.56 -17.98 -2.66
C GLU A 310 -0.96 -16.70 -3.38
N ASP A 311 -0.53 -16.56 -4.65
CA ASP A 311 -0.97 -15.44 -5.47
C ASP A 311 -2.44 -15.64 -5.89
N PRO A 312 -3.38 -14.81 -5.42
CA PRO A 312 -4.80 -14.92 -5.79
C PRO A 312 -5.05 -14.69 -7.29
N TYR A 313 -4.07 -14.14 -8.00
CA TYR A 313 -4.13 -13.80 -9.41
C TYR A 313 -3.24 -14.67 -10.29
N ALA A 314 -2.67 -15.76 -9.79
CA ALA A 314 -1.79 -16.64 -10.56
C ALA A 314 -2.41 -17.13 -11.89
N HIS A 315 -3.74 -17.28 -11.94
CA HIS A 315 -4.47 -17.65 -13.16
C HIS A 315 -4.39 -16.59 -14.27
N LEU A 316 -4.09 -15.33 -13.92
CA LEU A 316 -3.85 -14.24 -14.87
C LEU A 316 -2.48 -14.35 -15.56
N ASP A 317 -1.57 -15.16 -15.03
CA ASP A 317 -0.27 -15.42 -15.64
C ASP A 317 -0.27 -16.67 -16.53
N GLU A 318 -1.38 -17.40 -16.59
CA GLU A 318 -1.52 -18.53 -17.50
C GLU A 318 -1.50 -18.06 -18.97
N PRO A 319 -0.51 -18.49 -19.77
CA PRO A 319 -0.30 -17.95 -21.10
C PRO A 319 -1.48 -18.24 -22.02
N LEU A 320 -1.87 -17.24 -22.80
CA LEU A 320 -2.89 -17.40 -23.83
C LEU A 320 -2.32 -18.06 -25.10
N PRO A 321 -3.14 -18.84 -25.84
CA PRO A 321 -2.78 -19.32 -27.17
C PRO A 321 -2.43 -18.15 -28.10
N MET A 322 -1.37 -18.28 -28.90
CA MET A 322 -0.85 -17.19 -29.75
C MET A 322 -1.91 -16.55 -30.66
N ASP A 323 -2.86 -17.35 -31.15
CA ASP A 323 -3.94 -16.90 -32.03
C ASP A 323 -5.05 -16.11 -31.31
N GLU A 324 -5.07 -16.14 -29.98
CA GLU A 324 -6.06 -15.43 -29.16
C GLU A 324 -5.51 -14.13 -28.55
N ILE A 325 -4.19 -14.00 -28.38
CA ILE A 325 -3.52 -12.88 -27.69
C ILE A 325 -3.95 -11.51 -28.22
N GLU A 326 -3.91 -11.31 -29.54
CA GLU A 326 -4.23 -10.01 -30.14
C GLU A 326 -5.68 -9.60 -29.90
N ALA A 327 -6.61 -10.56 -29.99
CA ALA A 327 -8.03 -10.31 -29.76
C ALA A 327 -8.30 -10.05 -28.27
N ALA A 328 -7.66 -10.81 -27.39
CA ALA A 328 -7.78 -10.69 -25.94
C ALA A 328 -7.24 -9.33 -25.43
N ALA A 329 -6.08 -8.88 -25.93
CA ALA A 329 -5.48 -7.61 -25.53
C ALA A 329 -6.31 -6.37 -25.91
N LEU A 330 -7.23 -6.50 -26.89
CA LEU A 330 -8.01 -5.39 -27.44
C LEU A 330 -9.53 -5.52 -27.18
N CYS A 331 -9.94 -6.52 -26.39
CA CYS A 331 -11.36 -6.74 -26.06
C CYS A 331 -11.76 -6.02 -24.77
N ASP A 332 -13.06 -5.93 -24.46
CA ASP A 332 -13.54 -5.25 -23.25
C ASP A 332 -13.46 -6.13 -21.97
N ASN A 333 -12.97 -7.37 -22.07
CA ASN A 333 -12.82 -8.24 -20.91
C ASN A 333 -11.45 -8.01 -20.26
N LEU A 334 -11.46 -7.36 -19.08
CA LEU A 334 -10.26 -7.02 -18.32
C LEU A 334 -9.39 -8.22 -17.98
N GLU A 335 -9.98 -9.36 -17.59
CA GLU A 335 -9.23 -10.57 -17.26
C GLU A 335 -8.43 -11.08 -18.47
N LEU A 336 -9.08 -11.12 -19.64
CA LEU A 336 -8.43 -11.52 -20.88
C LEU A 336 -7.38 -10.51 -21.34
N GLN A 337 -7.64 -9.21 -21.15
CA GLN A 337 -6.63 -8.19 -21.44
C GLN A 337 -5.38 -8.39 -20.60
N VAL A 338 -5.52 -8.52 -19.27
CA VAL A 338 -4.39 -8.72 -18.34
C VAL A 338 -3.61 -9.97 -18.74
N ARG A 339 -4.29 -11.10 -18.96
CA ARG A 339 -3.66 -12.33 -19.42
C ARG A 339 -2.89 -12.18 -20.72
N ALA A 340 -3.44 -11.46 -21.69
CA ALA A 340 -2.77 -11.21 -22.96
C ALA A 340 -1.51 -10.35 -22.78
N TRP A 341 -1.58 -9.32 -21.96
CA TRP A 341 -0.44 -8.47 -21.63
C TRP A 341 0.64 -9.22 -20.85
N ASN A 342 0.28 -10.02 -19.84
CA ASN A 342 1.23 -10.85 -19.09
C ASN A 342 1.90 -11.89 -20.00
N THR A 343 1.15 -12.51 -20.92
CA THR A 343 1.69 -13.44 -21.93
C THR A 343 2.73 -12.76 -22.82
N MET A 344 2.42 -11.53 -23.30
CA MET A 344 3.34 -10.72 -24.12
C MET A 344 4.57 -10.25 -23.34
N TYR A 345 4.39 -9.85 -22.08
CA TYR A 345 5.46 -9.41 -21.18
C TYR A 345 6.48 -10.51 -20.91
N ALA A 346 6.01 -11.74 -20.68
CA ALA A 346 6.85 -12.89 -20.41
C ALA A 346 7.57 -13.43 -21.66
N ASN A 347 7.03 -13.22 -22.87
CA ASN A 347 7.56 -13.78 -24.11
C ASN A 347 7.75 -12.72 -25.23
N PRO A 348 8.49 -11.62 -24.96
CA PRO A 348 8.52 -10.45 -25.85
C PRO A 348 9.12 -10.78 -27.22
N LEU A 349 10.19 -11.57 -27.27
CA LEU A 349 10.88 -11.93 -28.52
C LEU A 349 10.03 -12.81 -29.44
N GLU A 350 9.31 -13.78 -28.88
CA GLU A 350 8.47 -14.71 -29.66
C GLU A 350 7.20 -14.03 -30.18
N LEU A 351 6.70 -13.04 -29.43
CA LEU A 351 5.44 -12.36 -29.71
C LEU A 351 5.63 -10.97 -30.32
N ALA A 352 6.85 -10.60 -30.72
CA ALA A 352 7.20 -9.27 -31.22
C ALA A 352 6.25 -8.74 -32.31
N GLU A 353 5.82 -9.61 -33.24
CA GLU A 353 4.87 -9.21 -34.29
C GLU A 353 3.49 -8.86 -33.71
N ILE A 354 2.98 -9.68 -32.78
CA ILE A 354 1.68 -9.47 -32.11
C ILE A 354 1.74 -8.19 -31.27
N ILE A 355 2.80 -8.03 -30.47
CA ILE A 355 3.03 -6.87 -29.60
C ILE A 355 2.96 -5.57 -30.42
N ASN A 356 3.69 -5.49 -31.54
CA ASN A 356 3.66 -4.31 -32.39
C ASN A 356 2.27 -4.04 -32.98
N ARG A 357 1.51 -5.07 -33.36
CA ARG A 357 0.13 -4.89 -33.86
C ARG A 357 -0.82 -4.40 -32.77
N VAL A 358 -0.73 -4.94 -31.56
CA VAL A 358 -1.54 -4.52 -30.40
C VAL A 358 -1.22 -3.08 -30.02
N MET A 359 0.06 -2.74 -29.79
CA MET A 359 0.49 -1.39 -29.42
C MET A 359 0.15 -0.35 -30.50
N THR A 360 0.19 -0.72 -31.78
CA THR A 360 -0.26 0.17 -32.86
C THR A 360 -1.75 0.50 -32.72
N LYS A 361 -2.59 -0.46 -32.35
CA LYS A 361 -4.05 -0.32 -32.26
C LYS A 361 -4.54 0.26 -30.94
N MET A 362 -3.80 0.09 -29.85
CA MET A 362 -4.16 0.57 -28.52
C MET A 362 -4.30 2.10 -28.50
N THR A 363 -5.32 2.63 -27.84
CA THR A 363 -5.44 4.07 -27.61
C THR A 363 -4.92 4.38 -26.21
N ILE A 364 -4.01 5.33 -26.10
CA ILE A 364 -3.49 5.78 -24.80
C ILE A 364 -4.52 6.74 -24.21
N THR A 365 -4.93 6.46 -22.98
CA THR A 365 -5.85 7.26 -22.17
C THR A 365 -5.19 7.48 -20.81
N GLU A 366 -5.64 8.48 -20.04
CA GLU A 366 -5.14 8.68 -18.66
C GLU A 366 -5.26 7.41 -17.80
N GLU A 367 -6.36 6.66 -17.98
CA GLU A 367 -6.60 5.40 -17.25
C GLU A 367 -5.56 4.31 -17.55
N ASN A 368 -4.95 4.30 -18.73
CA ASN A 368 -4.04 3.24 -19.15
C ASN A 368 -2.61 3.71 -19.43
N GLU A 369 -2.31 4.99 -19.21
CA GLU A 369 -1.02 5.61 -19.52
C GLU A 369 0.12 4.97 -18.74
N MET A 370 -0.08 4.71 -17.44
CA MET A 370 0.93 4.05 -16.60
C MET A 370 1.26 2.65 -17.12
N MET A 371 0.21 1.85 -17.41
CA MET A 371 0.37 0.52 -17.99
C MET A 371 1.07 0.59 -19.36
N ALA A 372 0.67 1.54 -20.20
CA ALA A 372 1.26 1.79 -21.51
C ALA A 372 2.76 2.11 -21.41
N SER A 373 3.13 2.94 -20.44
CA SER A 373 4.53 3.30 -20.16
C SER A 373 5.34 2.08 -19.73
N VAL A 374 4.86 1.28 -18.78
CA VAL A 374 5.56 0.08 -18.30
C VAL A 374 5.83 -0.89 -19.46
N TYR A 375 4.82 -1.21 -20.27
CA TYR A 375 4.99 -2.13 -21.39
C TYR A 375 5.85 -1.56 -22.51
N ALA A 376 5.69 -0.28 -22.84
CA ALA A 376 6.51 0.37 -23.87
C ALA A 376 8.00 0.35 -23.50
N ASN A 377 8.34 0.70 -22.25
CA ASN A 377 9.71 0.65 -21.76
C ASN A 377 10.29 -0.77 -21.78
N HIS A 378 9.55 -1.75 -21.27
CA HIS A 378 9.98 -3.15 -21.30
C HIS A 378 10.29 -3.63 -22.72
N PHE A 379 9.34 -3.45 -23.65
CA PHE A 379 9.50 -3.91 -25.03
C PHE A 379 10.53 -3.11 -25.83
N TYR A 380 10.73 -1.83 -25.49
CA TYR A 380 11.80 -1.02 -26.05
C TYR A 380 13.18 -1.55 -25.63
N ASN A 381 13.34 -1.86 -24.33
CA ASN A 381 14.57 -2.42 -23.78
C ASN A 381 14.90 -3.80 -24.35
N GLU A 382 13.89 -4.61 -24.63
CA GLU A 382 14.01 -5.89 -25.35
C GLU A 382 14.31 -5.73 -26.85
N GLY A 383 14.23 -4.51 -27.39
CA GLY A 383 14.60 -4.18 -28.77
C GLY A 383 13.63 -4.71 -29.84
N ILE A 384 12.37 -4.96 -29.47
CA ILE A 384 11.36 -5.58 -30.35
C ILE A 384 10.41 -4.59 -31.02
N LEU A 385 10.41 -3.33 -30.59
CA LEU A 385 9.49 -2.32 -31.11
C LEU A 385 9.92 -1.82 -32.50
N THR A 386 8.95 -1.70 -33.40
CA THR A 386 9.09 -1.04 -34.69
C THR A 386 9.15 0.49 -34.55
N ASN A 387 9.72 1.17 -35.54
CA ASN A 387 9.85 2.64 -35.52
C ASN A 387 8.50 3.35 -35.34
N ASP A 388 7.44 2.86 -35.97
CA ASP A 388 6.09 3.47 -35.89
C ASP A 388 5.53 3.40 -34.46
N VAL A 389 5.80 2.30 -33.74
CA VAL A 389 5.40 2.16 -32.33
C VAL A 389 6.29 3.03 -31.44
N ILE A 390 7.60 3.07 -31.69
CA ILE A 390 8.52 3.94 -30.93
C ILE A 390 8.11 5.41 -31.05
N GLU A 391 7.75 5.87 -32.25
CA GLU A 391 7.30 7.24 -32.48
C GLU A 391 5.99 7.53 -31.72
N LYS A 392 5.05 6.59 -31.73
CA LYS A 392 3.77 6.74 -31.02
C LYS A 392 3.93 6.83 -29.50
N TYR A 393 4.85 6.06 -28.92
CA TYR A 393 5.07 5.98 -27.47
C TYR A 393 6.28 6.81 -27.01
N CYS A 394 6.81 7.71 -27.84
CA CYS A 394 8.07 8.40 -27.57
C CYS A 394 8.06 9.27 -26.30
N SER A 395 6.88 9.75 -25.87
CA SER A 395 6.73 10.51 -24.62
C SER A 395 6.69 9.62 -23.37
N LEU A 396 6.54 8.31 -23.53
CA LEU A 396 6.41 7.34 -22.43
C LEU A 396 7.65 6.44 -22.27
N ILE A 397 8.58 6.46 -23.23
CA ILE A 397 9.81 5.67 -23.19
C ILE A 397 10.92 6.52 -22.56
N GLU A 398 11.58 6.00 -21.54
CA GLU A 398 12.67 6.65 -20.78
C GLU A 398 14.08 6.19 -21.19
#